data_AF-A0A929ALC2-F1
#
_entry.id   AF-A0A929ALC2-F1
#
_cell.length_a   1.000
_cell.length_b   1.000
_cell.length_c   1.000
_cell.angle_alpha   90.00
_cell.angle_beta   90.00
_cell.angle_gamma   90.00
#
_symmetry.space_group_name_H-M   'P 1'
#
loop_
_entity.id
_entity.type
_entity.pdbx_description
1 polymer ?
#
loop_
_entity_poly.entity_id
_entity_poly.type
_entity_poly.pdbx_seq_one_letter_code
_entity_poly.pdbx_strand_id
1 'polypeptide(L)' 'MLNSRINLWLDPQDYDVWLDLEVKAVEVLQPLLRPYPSEKMMASPVSTVVNKASHDSVSCIESIQKLTISA' A
#
# COMPACT_ATOMS: atom_id res chain seq x y z
N MET A 1 8.83 -10.03 9.12
CA MET A 1 9.08 -8.68 9.65
C MET A 1 8.26 -7.71 8.83
N LEU A 2 7.35 -6.96 9.46
CA LEU A 2 6.67 -5.84 8.80
C LEU A 2 7.70 -4.69 8.76
N ASN A 3 8.05 -4.20 7.57
CA ASN A 3 9.06 -3.16 7.41
C ASN A 3 8.46 -1.78 7.74
N SER A 4 9.11 -0.98 8.59
CA SER A 4 8.65 0.36 9.00
C SER A 4 8.91 1.45 7.96
N ARG A 5 9.02 1.10 6.67
CA ARG A 5 9.08 2.08 5.59
C ARG A 5 7.67 2.60 5.36
N ILE A 6 7.50 3.90 5.60
CA ILE A 6 6.21 4.58 5.46
C ILE A 6 5.90 4.70 3.97
N ASN A 7 4.76 4.13 3.55
CA ASN A 7 4.21 4.37 2.22
C ASN A 7 3.38 5.66 2.27
N LEU A 8 3.68 6.56 1.34
CA LEU A 8 2.82 7.69 1.04
C LEU A 8 1.62 7.18 0.23
N TRP A 9 0.41 7.42 0.71
CA TRP A 9 -0.81 7.15 -0.05
C TRP A 9 -1.61 8.45 -0.11
N LEU A 10 -1.93 8.89 -1.33
CA LEU A 10 -2.68 10.10 -1.60
C LEU A 10 -4.19 9.83 -1.59
N ASP A 11 -4.97 10.71 -0.99
CA ASP A 11 -6.42 10.66 -1.17
C ASP A 11 -6.76 10.98 -2.64
N PRO A 12 -7.75 10.33 -3.27
CA PRO A 12 -8.05 10.54 -4.70
C PRO A 12 -8.33 12.00 -5.09
N GLN A 13 -8.86 12.78 -4.15
CA GLN A 13 -9.10 14.22 -4.32
C GLN A 13 -7.81 15.05 -4.52
N ASP A 14 -6.66 14.53 -4.09
CA ASP A 14 -5.38 15.23 -4.16
C ASP A 14 -4.56 14.83 -5.39
N TYR A 15 -5.09 13.94 -6.25
CA TYR A 15 -4.37 13.43 -7.43
C TYR A 15 -4.10 14.54 -8.44
N ASP A 16 -5.06 15.42 -8.69
CA ASP A 16 -4.90 16.52 -9.65
C ASP A 16 -3.76 17.44 -9.24
N VAL A 17 -3.68 17.77 -7.94
CA VAL A 17 -2.60 18.61 -7.38
C VAL A 17 -1.25 17.89 -7.43
N TRP A 18 -1.23 16.57 -7.22
CA TRP A 18 0.00 15.78 -7.26
C TRP A 18 0.56 15.58 -8.67
N LEU A 19 -0.33 15.46 -9.67
CA LEU A 19 0.02 15.18 -11.06
C LEU A 19 0.27 16.46 -11.89
N ASP A 20 -0.08 17.64 -11.36
CA ASP A 20 0.14 18.91 -12.03
C ASP A 20 1.63 19.31 -12.01
N LEU A 21 2.24 19.33 -13.20
CA LEU A 21 3.65 19.69 -13.39
C LEU A 21 3.93 21.19 -13.19
N GLU A 22 2.91 22.04 -13.20
CA GLU A 22 3.02 23.47 -12.95
C GLU A 22 3.04 23.81 -11.45
N VAL A 23 2.60 22.87 -10.60
CA VAL A 23 2.66 23.03 -9.13
C VAL A 23 4.10 22.87 -8.65
N LYS A 24 4.76 24.01 -8.40
CA LYS A 24 6.14 24.08 -7.86
C LYS A 24 6.22 24.54 -6.41
N ALA A 25 5.09 24.97 -5.84
CA ALA A 25 5.01 25.46 -4.48
C ALA A 25 5.12 24.31 -3.48
N VAL A 26 6.21 24.29 -2.71
CA VAL A 26 6.48 23.26 -1.70
C VAL A 26 5.38 23.23 -0.64
N GLU A 27 4.79 24.38 -0.35
CA GLU A 27 3.73 24.58 0.63
C GLU A 27 2.42 23.87 0.22
N VAL A 28 2.22 23.65 -1.08
CA VAL A 28 1.06 22.94 -1.63
C VAL A 28 1.26 21.42 -1.53
N LEU A 29 2.48 20.94 -1.74
CA LEU A 29 2.80 19.51 -1.76
C LEU A 29 3.10 18.95 -0.36
N GLN A 30 3.68 19.73 0.55
CA GLN A 30 4.03 19.29 1.91
C GLN A 30 2.88 18.63 2.68
N PRO A 31 1.65 19.18 2.68
CA PRO A 31 0.52 18.57 3.36
C PRO A 31 0.13 17.19 2.82
N LEU A 32 0.44 16.92 1.55
CA LEU A 32 0.17 15.64 0.91
C LEU A 32 1.15 14.56 1.37
N LEU A 33 2.39 14.94 1.74
CA LEU A 33 3.47 14.03 2.14
C LEU A 33 3.31 13.49 3.57
N ARG A 34 2.20 12.81 3.83
CA ARG A 34 1.87 12.24 5.14
C ARG A 34 1.76 10.71 5.09
N PRO A 35 2.11 10.00 6.18
CA PRO A 35 1.86 8.57 6.29
C PRO A 35 0.37 8.27 6.11
N TYR A 36 0.04 7.19 5.40
CA TYR A 36 -1.33 6.70 5.41
C TYR A 36 -1.69 6.10 6.78
N PRO A 37 -2.88 6.37 7.35
CA PRO A 37 -3.27 5.84 8.65
C PRO A 37 -3.24 4.31 8.66
N SER A 38 -2.50 3.71 9.60
CA SER A 38 -2.35 2.25 9.69
C SER A 38 -3.66 1.57 10.04
N GLU A 39 -4.58 2.28 10.71
CA GLU A 39 -5.92 1.80 11.07
C GLU A 39 -6.80 1.57 9.83
N LYS A 40 -6.47 2.22 8.72
CA LYS A 40 -7.11 2.04 7.41
C LYS A 40 -6.43 0.98 6.55
N MET A 41 -5.36 0.35 7.06
CA MET A 41 -4.61 -0.70 6.36
C MET A 41 -4.93 -2.08 6.92
N MET A 42 -4.97 -3.08 6.04
CA MET A 42 -5.05 -4.48 6.42
C MET A 42 -3.87 -5.23 5.79
N ALA A 43 -3.22 -6.10 6.57
CA ALA A 43 -2.14 -6.95 6.09
C ALA A 43 -2.48 -8.41 6.40
N SER A 44 -2.29 -9.28 5.41
CA SER A 44 -2.51 -10.72 5.54
C SER A 44 -1.26 -11.47 5.08
N PRO A 45 -0.89 -12.59 5.71
CA PRO A 45 0.23 -13.37 5.26
C PRO A 45 -0.09 -14.02 3.91
N VAL A 46 0.91 -14.05 3.03
CA VAL A 46 0.85 -14.68 1.70
C VAL A 46 1.93 -15.75 1.59
N SER A 47 1.85 -16.56 0.53
CA SER A 47 2.85 -17.58 0.22
C SER A 47 4.21 -16.96 -0.15
N THR A 48 5.30 -17.66 0.13
CA THR A 48 6.66 -17.25 -0.30
C THR A 48 6.88 -17.36 -1.82
N VAL A 49 5.90 -17.89 -2.56
CA VAL A 49 5.90 -17.91 -4.04
C VAL A 49 6.14 -16.51 -4.62
N VAL A 50 5.63 -15.45 -3.97
CA VAL A 50 5.82 -14.05 -4.36
C VAL A 50 7.29 -13.58 -4.34
N ASN A 51 8.18 -14.28 -3.64
CA ASN A 51 9.59 -13.88 -3.52
C ASN A 51 10.36 -13.98 -4.83
N LYS A 52 9.86 -14.74 -5.81
CA LYS A 52 10.48 -14.86 -7.14
C LYS A 52 9.73 -13.94 -8.11
N ALA A 53 10.41 -12.89 -8.59
CA ALA A 53 9.82 -11.87 -9.46
C ALA A 53 9.26 -12.40 -10.81
N SER A 54 9.60 -13.63 -11.22
CA SER A 54 9.01 -14.27 -12.41
C SER A 54 7.69 -15.00 -12.16
N HIS A 55 7.24 -15.09 -10.90
CA HIS A 55 5.92 -15.64 -10.58
C HIS A 55 4.88 -14.53 -10.57
N ASP A 56 4.08 -14.47 -11.64
CA ASP A 56 2.96 -13.56 -11.81
C ASP A 56 1.65 -14.35 -11.88
N SER A 57 1.12 -14.69 -10.71
CA SER A 57 -0.11 -15.46 -10.58
C SER A 57 -0.89 -15.02 -9.35
N VAL A 58 -2.20 -15.32 -9.33
CA VAL A 58 -3.11 -14.94 -8.23
C VAL A 58 -2.63 -15.46 -6.87
N SER A 59 -1.97 -16.63 -6.84
CA SER A 59 -1.38 -17.21 -5.63
C SER A 59 -0.34 -16.33 -4.92
N CYS A 60 0.21 -15.31 -5.59
CA CYS A 60 1.15 -14.36 -4.98
C CYS A 60 0.46 -13.40 -4.00
N ILE A 61 -0.85 -13.16 -4.14
CA ILE A 61 -1.63 -12.25 -3.28
C ILE A 61 -2.67 -12.99 -2.42
N GLU A 62 -2.88 -14.29 -2.65
CA GLU A 62 -3.79 -15.10 -1.86
C GLU A 62 -3.30 -15.25 -0.42
N SER A 63 -4.23 -15.05 0.53
CA SER A 63 -3.90 -15.23 1.95
C SER A 63 -3.74 -16.71 2.28
N ILE A 64 -2.69 -17.02 3.05
CA ILE A 64 -2.44 -18.37 3.57
C ILE A 64 -3.13 -18.64 4.93
N GLN A 65 -3.91 -17.68 5.45
CA GLN A 65 -4.74 -17.93 6.64
C GLN A 65 -5.93 -18.82 6.26
N LYS A 66 -5.85 -20.10 6.64
CA LYS A 66 -7.02 -20.99 6.61
C LYS A 66 -8.01 -20.50 7.67
N LEU A 67 -9.24 -20.18 7.28
CA LEU A 67 -10.33 -20.06 8.25
C LEU A 67 -10.54 -21.43 8.89
N THR A 68 -10.01 -21.63 10.10
CA THR A 68 -10.42 -22.76 10.94
C THR A 68 -11.81 -22.42 11.45
N ILE A 69 -12.84 -22.86 10.73
CA ILE A 69 -14.19 -22.93 11.28
C ILE A 69 -14.16 -24.12 12.26
N SER A 70 -13.97 -23.85 13.55
CA SER A 70 -14.29 -24.84 14.58
C SER A 70 -15.81 -24.92 14.68
N ALA A 71 -16.32 -26.13 14.49
CA ALA A 71 -17.71 -26.52 14.69
C ALA A 71 -18.09 -26.55 16.17
#